data_AF-A0A3M7SET7-F1
#
_entry.id   AF-A0A3M7SET7-F1
#
_cell.length_a   1.000
_cell.length_b   1.000
_cell.length_c   1.000
_cell.angle_alpha   90.00
_cell.angle_beta   90.00
_cell.angle_gamma   90.00
#
_symmetry.space_group_name_H-M   'P 1'
#
loop_
_entity.id
_entity.type
_entity.pdbx_description
1 polymer ?
#
loop_
_entity_poly.entity_id
_entity_poly.type
_entity_poly.pdbx_seq_one_letter_code
_entity_poly.pdbx_strand_id
1 'polypeptide(L)'
;MEEFMERLKQTVTVGLVGGSDLGKILEQLGGQNALKKFDYVFSENGLVSHKNGELIFQENICRFVGEEKLQKFINFCLKYLSELWLPFKRGTFIETRSGLLNIAPPGRSCTQAERDQFEKYDQEHKIREKFIQKLKENFPEYNLVYSIGGQISFDVFPEGWDKRFCLTQVQADGFEKIYFFGDKTFKGGNDYEIANDPRTVSFTVTSPENTIQIASELLTIS
;
A
#
# COMPACT_ATOMS: atom_id res chain seq x y z
N MET A 1 14.20 -3.68 -21.96
CA MET A 1 12.99 -3.26 -21.23
C MET A 1 12.10 -2.38 -22.10
N GLU A 2 12.59 -1.26 -22.64
CA GLU A 2 11.75 -0.34 -23.44
C GLU A 2 11.12 -1.00 -24.67
N GLU A 3 11.92 -1.64 -25.52
CA GLU A 3 11.42 -2.37 -26.70
C GLU A 3 10.44 -3.50 -26.35
N PHE A 4 10.60 -4.12 -25.18
CA PHE A 4 9.66 -5.14 -24.70
C PHE A 4 8.33 -4.50 -24.33
N MET A 5 8.34 -3.40 -23.58
CA MET A 5 7.12 -2.69 -23.21
C MET A 5 6.38 -2.15 -24.44
N GLU A 6 7.10 -1.64 -25.44
CA GLU A 6 6.49 -1.19 -26.70
C GLU A 6 5.77 -2.33 -27.43
N ARG A 7 6.39 -3.51 -27.54
CA ARG A 7 5.75 -4.70 -28.11
C ARG A 7 4.58 -5.19 -27.26
N LEU A 8 4.73 -5.21 -25.94
CA LEU A 8 3.70 -5.65 -25.00
C LEU A 8 2.42 -4.80 -25.14
N LYS A 9 2.57 -3.48 -25.25
CA LYS A 9 1.45 -2.54 -25.42
C LYS A 9 0.70 -2.69 -26.74
N GLN A 10 1.30 -3.31 -27.76
CA GLN A 10 0.59 -3.59 -29.02
C GLN A 10 -0.37 -4.78 -28.90
N THR A 11 -0.17 -5.62 -27.88
CA THR A 11 -0.92 -6.88 -27.69
C THR A 11 -1.89 -6.79 -26.51
N VAL A 12 -1.52 -6.10 -25.44
CA VAL A 12 -2.31 -6.01 -24.20
C VAL A 12 -2.29 -4.62 -23.60
N THR A 13 -3.28 -4.32 -22.76
CA THR A 13 -3.25 -3.15 -21.87
C THR A 13 -2.30 -3.40 -20.71
N VAL A 14 -1.41 -2.47 -20.42
CA VAL A 14 -0.37 -2.61 -19.40
C VAL A 14 -0.62 -1.66 -18.23
N GLY A 15 -0.70 -2.22 -17.03
CA GLY A 15 -0.84 -1.47 -15.78
C GLY A 15 0.37 -1.59 -14.86
N LEU A 16 0.66 -0.52 -14.13
CA LEU A 16 1.60 -0.51 -13.00
C LEU A 16 0.82 -0.24 -11.71
N VAL A 17 1.09 -1.01 -10.65
CA VAL A 17 0.55 -0.75 -9.31
C VAL A 17 1.65 -0.74 -8.25
N GLY A 18 1.66 0.30 -7.41
CA GLY A 18 2.64 0.44 -6.33
C GLY A 18 2.04 1.14 -5.11
N GLY A 19 2.53 0.79 -3.92
CA GLY A 19 2.11 1.42 -2.67
C GLY A 19 2.77 2.78 -2.39
N SER A 20 3.72 3.19 -3.24
CA SER A 20 4.37 4.50 -3.12
C SER A 20 3.54 5.61 -3.77
N ASP A 21 3.81 6.85 -3.37
CA ASP A 21 3.32 8.02 -4.08
C ASP A 21 3.85 8.08 -5.53
N LEU A 22 3.15 8.83 -6.39
CA LEU A 22 3.49 8.96 -7.80
C LEU A 22 4.91 9.51 -8.01
N GLY A 23 5.36 10.45 -7.17
CA GLY A 23 6.70 11.05 -7.29
C GLY A 23 7.82 10.01 -7.18
N LYS A 24 7.74 9.14 -6.17
CA LYS A 24 8.69 8.03 -5.99
C LYS A 24 8.62 7.01 -7.11
N ILE A 25 7.42 6.66 -7.56
CA ILE A 25 7.24 5.75 -8.70
C ILE A 25 7.93 6.33 -9.95
N LEU A 26 7.73 7.62 -10.22
CA LEU A 26 8.36 8.31 -11.34
C LEU A 26 9.89 8.34 -11.21
N GLU A 27 10.42 8.62 -10.02
CA GLU A 27 11.87 8.59 -9.76
C GLU A 27 12.47 7.22 -10.08
N GLN A 28 11.83 6.15 -9.62
CA GLN A 28 12.27 4.76 -9.86
C GLN A 28 12.22 4.36 -11.34
N LEU A 29 11.31 4.95 -12.12
CA LEU A 29 11.11 4.60 -13.52
C LEU A 29 11.79 5.55 -14.52
N GLY A 30 12.57 6.52 -14.05
CA GLY A 30 13.33 7.44 -14.90
C GLY A 30 12.54 8.68 -15.37
N GLY A 31 11.56 9.14 -14.59
CA GLY A 31 10.86 10.42 -14.77
C GLY A 31 9.51 10.33 -15.49
N GLN A 32 8.93 11.48 -15.86
CA GLN A 32 7.55 11.55 -16.39
C GLN A 32 7.29 10.73 -17.65
N ASN A 33 8.30 10.50 -18.48
CA ASN A 33 8.16 9.66 -19.68
C ASN A 33 7.88 8.19 -19.34
N ALA A 34 8.14 7.76 -18.11
CA ALA A 34 7.77 6.43 -17.63
C ALA A 34 6.27 6.16 -17.68
N LEU A 35 5.42 7.18 -17.43
CA LEU A 35 3.96 7.01 -17.44
C LEU A 35 3.45 6.59 -18.82
N LYS A 36 4.10 7.03 -19.90
CA LYS A 36 3.71 6.67 -21.27
C LYS A 36 3.88 5.17 -21.56
N LYS A 37 4.74 4.48 -20.78
CA LYS A 37 5.00 3.04 -20.90
C LYS A 37 3.86 2.19 -20.34
N PHE A 38 2.90 2.79 -19.64
CA PHE A 38 1.77 2.09 -19.04
C PHE A 38 0.47 2.77 -19.47
N ASP A 39 -0.55 1.98 -19.74
CA ASP A 39 -1.91 2.50 -19.97
C ASP A 39 -2.56 2.87 -18.64
N TYR A 40 -2.21 2.14 -17.56
CA TYR A 40 -2.66 2.42 -16.20
C TYR A 40 -1.48 2.62 -15.25
N VAL A 41 -1.56 3.64 -14.39
CA VAL A 41 -0.62 3.84 -13.28
C VAL A 41 -1.37 4.08 -11.99
N PHE A 42 -1.27 3.10 -11.09
CA PHE A 42 -1.91 3.04 -9.79
C PHE A 42 -0.88 3.31 -8.68
N SER A 43 -0.77 4.56 -8.27
CA SER A 43 0.01 4.97 -7.09
C SER A 43 -0.82 4.83 -5.81
N GLU A 44 -0.14 4.68 -4.67
CA GLU A 44 -0.78 4.44 -3.37
C GLU A 44 -1.82 3.31 -3.45
N ASN A 45 -1.44 2.16 -4.03
CA ASN A 45 -2.29 0.98 -4.29
C ASN A 45 -3.49 1.22 -5.23
N GLY A 46 -3.54 2.37 -5.91
CA GLY A 46 -4.64 2.80 -6.76
C GLY A 46 -5.54 3.85 -6.13
N LEU A 47 -5.18 4.41 -4.97
CA LEU A 47 -5.89 5.58 -4.43
C LEU A 47 -5.66 6.82 -5.28
N VAL A 48 -4.58 6.85 -6.04
CA VAL A 48 -4.34 7.83 -7.09
C VAL A 48 -4.05 7.08 -8.39
N SER A 49 -4.94 7.20 -9.36
CA SER A 49 -4.91 6.38 -10.58
C SER A 49 -4.94 7.24 -11.83
N HIS A 50 -4.03 6.91 -12.75
CA HIS A 50 -3.98 7.52 -14.06
C HIS A 50 -4.28 6.49 -15.14
N LYS A 51 -5.03 6.89 -16.17
CA LYS A 51 -5.24 6.12 -17.40
C LYS A 51 -4.79 6.98 -18.58
N ASN A 52 -3.90 6.46 -19.43
CA ASN A 52 -3.33 7.18 -20.57
C ASN A 52 -2.72 8.54 -20.19
N GLY A 53 -2.15 8.63 -18.98
CA GLY A 53 -1.57 9.86 -18.43
C GLY A 53 -2.57 10.83 -17.79
N GLU A 54 -3.87 10.58 -17.87
CA GLU A 54 -4.91 11.41 -17.26
C GLU A 54 -5.34 10.85 -15.90
N LEU A 55 -5.53 11.73 -14.91
CA LEU A 55 -6.04 11.33 -13.59
C LEU A 55 -7.51 10.90 -13.72
N ILE A 56 -7.79 9.63 -13.42
CA ILE A 56 -9.14 9.06 -13.48
C ILE A 56 -9.78 8.85 -12.11
N PHE A 57 -8.95 8.73 -11.06
CA PHE A 57 -9.42 8.49 -9.71
C PHE A 57 -8.46 9.05 -8.68
N GLN A 58 -9.01 9.70 -7.65
CA GLN A 58 -8.25 10.13 -6.48
C GLN A 58 -9.13 10.04 -5.24
N GLU A 59 -8.66 9.27 -4.25
CA GLU A 59 -9.32 9.14 -2.96
C GLU A 59 -8.35 9.35 -1.79
N ASN A 60 -8.89 9.72 -0.63
CA ASN A 60 -8.12 9.74 0.61
C ASN A 60 -8.94 9.23 1.80
N ILE A 61 -8.23 8.81 2.85
CA ILE A 61 -8.82 8.18 4.02
C ILE A 61 -9.84 9.09 4.72
N CYS A 62 -9.61 10.41 4.73
CA CYS A 62 -10.52 11.37 5.36
C CYS A 62 -11.88 11.40 4.67
N ARG A 63 -11.89 11.43 3.33
CA ARG A 63 -13.14 11.42 2.55
C ARG A 63 -13.83 10.06 2.63
N PHE A 64 -13.08 8.97 2.50
CA PHE A 64 -13.65 7.62 2.49
C PHE A 64 -14.26 7.21 3.84
N VAL A 65 -13.53 7.44 4.94
CA VAL A 65 -13.99 7.07 6.29
C VAL A 65 -15.01 8.08 6.82
N GLY A 66 -14.85 9.35 6.46
CA GLY A 66 -15.66 10.46 6.92
C GLY A 66 -15.16 11.04 8.25
N GLU A 67 -15.27 12.37 8.38
CA GLU A 67 -14.73 13.15 9.49
C GLU A 67 -15.22 12.69 10.87
N GLU A 68 -16.51 12.41 11.03
CA GLU A 68 -17.05 12.00 12.34
C GLU A 68 -16.40 10.70 12.84
N LYS A 69 -16.30 9.69 11.97
CA LYS A 69 -15.66 8.43 12.31
C LYS A 69 -14.17 8.62 12.55
N LEU A 70 -13.50 9.34 11.66
CA LEU A 70 -12.06 9.55 11.74
C LEU A 70 -11.65 10.32 12.99
N GLN A 71 -12.41 11.36 13.39
CA GLN A 71 -12.15 12.09 14.63
C GLN A 71 -12.36 11.23 15.87
N LYS A 72 -13.42 10.41 15.92
CA LYS A 72 -13.61 9.45 17.03
C LYS A 72 -12.42 8.49 17.14
N PHE A 73 -11.95 7.97 16.00
CA PHE A 73 -10.78 7.10 15.94
C PHE A 73 -9.50 7.80 16.41
N ILE A 74 -9.21 8.99 15.88
CA ILE A 74 -8.03 9.79 16.23
C ILE A 74 -8.06 10.18 17.71
N ASN A 75 -9.20 10.62 18.24
CA ASN A 75 -9.35 10.98 19.66
C ASN A 75 -9.08 9.79 20.58
N PHE A 76 -9.58 8.60 20.21
CA PHE A 76 -9.25 7.37 20.94
C PHE A 76 -7.75 7.08 20.89
N CYS A 77 -7.12 7.17 19.72
CA CYS A 77 -5.69 6.98 19.57
C CYS A 77 -4.90 7.96 20.45
N LEU A 78 -5.22 9.25 20.41
CA LEU A 78 -4.57 10.28 21.21
C LEU A 78 -4.73 10.02 22.72
N LYS A 79 -5.93 9.64 23.17
CA LYS A 79 -6.16 9.28 24.57
C LYS A 79 -5.32 8.08 24.99
N TYR A 80 -5.37 6.99 24.23
CA TYR A 80 -4.59 5.79 24.51
C TYR A 80 -3.08 6.10 24.56
N LEU A 81 -2.58 6.85 23.57
CA LEU A 81 -1.19 7.30 23.50
C LEU A 81 -0.81 8.18 24.69
N SER A 82 -1.71 9.00 25.22
CA SER A 82 -1.44 9.87 26.38
C SER A 82 -1.20 9.06 27.66
N GLU A 83 -1.86 7.91 27.80
CA GLU A 83 -1.80 7.04 28.97
C GLU A 83 -0.63 6.03 28.93
N LEU A 84 -0.04 5.80 27.75
CA LEU A 84 1.14 4.93 27.61
C LEU A 84 2.36 5.53 28.33
N TRP A 85 3.01 4.76 29.17
CA TRP A 85 4.34 5.10 29.67
C TRP A 85 5.40 4.30 28.91
N LEU A 86 6.35 5.00 28.29
CA LEU A 86 7.41 4.43 27.46
C LEU A 86 8.77 4.96 27.96
N PRO A 87 9.89 4.29 27.63
CA PRO A 87 11.22 4.80 27.95
C PRO A 87 11.45 6.23 27.43
N PHE A 88 10.81 6.58 26.32
CA PHE A 88 10.79 7.93 25.77
C PHE A 88 9.53 8.15 24.92
N LYS A 89 9.19 9.43 24.72
CA LYS A 89 8.26 9.91 23.68
C LYS A 89 8.88 11.10 22.95
N ARG A 90 8.56 11.26 21.68
CA ARG A 90 8.97 12.39 20.84
C ARG A 90 7.70 13.09 20.32
N GLY A 91 7.56 13.27 19.01
CA GLY A 91 6.40 13.87 18.36
C GLY A 91 5.99 13.10 17.12
N THR A 92 4.89 13.55 16.49
CA THR A 92 4.26 12.89 15.35
C THR A 92 3.85 11.46 15.68
N PHE A 93 2.91 11.33 16.62
CA PHE A 93 2.34 10.04 17.05
C PHE A 93 1.28 9.51 16.10
N ILE A 94 0.60 10.42 15.41
CA ILE A 94 -0.38 10.12 14.36
C ILE A 94 0.03 10.95 13.15
N GLU A 95 0.32 10.28 12.05
CA GLU A 95 0.63 10.90 10.76
C GLU A 95 -0.45 10.52 9.77
N THR A 96 -1.23 11.50 9.32
CA THR A 96 -2.22 11.31 8.25
C THR A 96 -1.52 11.35 6.90
N ARG A 97 -1.67 10.29 6.11
CA ARG A 97 -1.26 10.20 4.71
C ARG A 97 -2.51 10.12 3.83
N SER A 98 -2.36 10.17 2.50
CA SER A 98 -3.52 10.09 1.60
C SER A 98 -4.30 8.79 1.84
N GLY A 99 -3.60 7.65 1.86
CA GLY A 99 -4.23 6.33 2.00
C GLY A 99 -4.41 5.77 3.41
N LEU A 100 -3.77 6.34 4.42
CA LEU A 100 -3.69 5.68 5.73
C LEU A 100 -3.38 6.66 6.87
N LEU A 101 -3.64 6.21 8.09
CA LEU A 101 -3.06 6.79 9.29
C LEU A 101 -1.88 5.92 9.72
N ASN A 102 -0.71 6.53 9.93
CA ASN A 102 0.42 5.86 10.58
C ASN A 102 0.42 6.24 12.07
N ILE A 103 0.34 5.24 12.94
CA ILE A 103 0.32 5.41 14.39
C ILE A 103 1.65 4.93 14.96
N ALA A 104 2.37 5.81 15.65
CA ALA A 104 3.69 5.56 16.23
C ALA A 104 3.69 5.86 17.73
N PRO A 105 3.59 4.85 18.63
CA PRO A 105 3.60 5.07 20.08
C PRO A 105 4.74 5.93 20.63
N PRO A 106 6.01 5.77 20.21
CA PRO A 106 7.09 6.64 20.68
C PRO A 106 7.15 7.99 19.93
N GLY A 107 6.36 8.16 18.86
CA GLY A 107 6.44 9.28 17.91
C GLY A 107 7.48 9.04 16.80
N ARG A 108 7.18 9.51 15.57
CA ARG A 108 8.07 9.34 14.39
C ARG A 108 9.32 10.21 14.42
N SER A 109 9.35 11.28 15.19
CA SER A 109 10.52 12.18 15.27
C SER A 109 11.66 11.65 16.16
N CYS A 110 11.70 10.35 16.43
CA CYS A 110 12.78 9.67 17.13
C CYS A 110 13.97 9.35 16.22
N THR A 111 15.16 9.33 16.81
CA THR A 111 16.42 8.93 16.17
C THR A 111 16.47 7.45 15.84
N GLN A 112 17.43 6.99 15.05
CA GLN A 112 17.57 5.55 14.74
C GLN A 112 17.87 4.72 15.99
N ALA A 113 18.75 5.18 16.87
CA ALA A 113 19.04 4.48 18.13
C ALA A 113 17.81 4.33 19.02
N GLU A 114 16.94 5.35 19.04
CA GLU A 114 15.65 5.29 19.72
C GLU A 114 14.70 4.30 19.03
N ARG A 115 14.66 4.24 17.70
CA ARG A 115 13.86 3.25 16.96
C ARG A 115 14.25 1.82 17.34
N ASP A 116 15.56 1.54 17.38
CA ASP A 116 16.09 0.23 17.76
C ASP A 116 15.77 -0.11 19.22
N GLN A 117 15.80 0.89 20.11
CA GLN A 117 15.42 0.73 21.51
C GLN A 117 13.92 0.42 21.65
N PHE A 118 13.05 1.16 20.96
CA PHE A 118 11.61 0.94 21.00
C PHE A 118 11.23 -0.40 20.38
N GLU A 119 11.88 -0.82 19.30
CA GLU A 119 11.61 -2.14 18.69
C GLU A 119 11.83 -3.27 19.70
N LYS A 120 12.96 -3.25 20.43
CA LYS A 120 13.23 -4.23 21.50
C LYS A 120 12.21 -4.15 22.63
N TYR A 121 11.89 -2.93 23.06
CA TYR A 121 10.89 -2.69 24.10
C TYR A 121 9.50 -3.20 23.69
N ASP A 122 9.09 -2.95 22.46
CA ASP A 122 7.80 -3.39 21.92
C ASP A 122 7.74 -4.91 21.73
N GLN A 123 8.85 -5.57 21.39
CA GLN A 123 8.91 -7.04 21.32
C GLN A 123 8.63 -7.69 22.68
N GLU A 124 9.14 -7.11 23.77
CA GLU A 124 8.93 -7.59 25.14
C GLU A 124 7.53 -7.22 25.67
N HIS A 125 7.12 -5.96 25.52
CA HIS A 125 5.91 -5.43 26.16
C HIS A 125 4.65 -5.45 25.28
N LYS A 126 4.80 -5.73 23.98
CA LYS A 126 3.73 -5.84 22.99
C LYS A 126 2.86 -4.58 22.90
N ILE A 127 3.48 -3.40 22.90
CA ILE A 127 2.78 -2.11 22.95
C ILE A 127 1.87 -1.94 21.73
N ARG A 128 2.39 -2.13 20.52
CA ARG A 128 1.64 -1.99 19.26
C ARG A 128 0.54 -3.04 19.12
N GLU A 129 0.84 -4.30 19.42
CA GLU A 129 -0.15 -5.39 19.35
C GLU A 129 -1.34 -5.15 20.30
N LYS A 130 -1.07 -4.79 21.57
CA LYS A 130 -2.11 -4.45 22.55
C LYS A 130 -2.92 -3.23 22.12
N PHE A 131 -2.27 -2.22 21.55
CA PHE A 131 -2.95 -1.04 21.04
C PHE A 131 -3.88 -1.39 19.87
N ILE A 132 -3.40 -2.16 18.89
CA ILE A 132 -4.23 -2.65 17.78
C ILE A 132 -5.42 -3.46 18.28
N GLN A 133 -5.22 -4.33 19.28
CA GLN A 133 -6.32 -5.08 19.89
C GLN A 133 -7.39 -4.13 20.46
N LYS A 134 -6.98 -3.10 21.20
CA LYS A 134 -7.90 -2.11 21.76
C LYS A 134 -8.62 -1.32 20.67
N LEU A 135 -7.96 -1.00 19.56
CA LEU A 135 -8.59 -0.35 18.42
C LEU A 135 -9.66 -1.26 17.77
N LYS A 136 -9.36 -2.55 17.57
CA LYS A 136 -10.32 -3.52 17.04
C LYS A 136 -11.54 -3.72 17.95
N GLU A 137 -11.33 -3.70 19.27
CA GLU A 137 -12.41 -3.80 20.26
C GLU A 137 -13.34 -2.56 20.25
N ASN A 138 -12.78 -1.36 20.00
CA ASN A 138 -13.54 -0.10 20.07
C ASN A 138 -14.16 0.33 18.73
N PHE A 139 -13.63 -0.16 17.61
CA PHE A 139 -14.08 0.22 16.26
C PHE A 139 -14.32 -1.00 15.34
N PRO A 140 -14.99 -2.08 15.79
CA PRO A 140 -15.21 -3.26 14.95
C PRO A 140 -16.01 -2.94 13.68
N GLU A 141 -16.86 -1.92 13.71
CA GLU A 141 -17.72 -1.51 12.60
C GLU A 141 -17.06 -0.55 11.60
N TYR A 142 -15.80 -0.17 11.83
CA TYR A 142 -15.09 0.76 10.95
C TYR A 142 -14.41 0.06 9.76
N ASN A 143 -14.36 -1.27 9.74
CA ASN A 143 -13.73 -2.07 8.68
C ASN A 143 -12.31 -1.60 8.36
N LEU A 144 -11.50 -1.38 9.40
CA LEU A 144 -10.11 -0.98 9.29
C LEU A 144 -9.17 -2.17 9.43
N VAL A 145 -8.13 -2.17 8.62
CA VAL A 145 -6.98 -3.07 8.68
C VAL A 145 -5.85 -2.37 9.43
N TYR A 146 -5.11 -3.17 10.20
CA TYR A 146 -3.98 -2.72 11.00
C TYR A 146 -2.76 -3.54 10.64
N SER A 147 -1.70 -2.88 10.16
CA SER A 147 -0.47 -3.54 9.74
C SER A 147 0.73 -3.02 10.52
N ILE A 148 1.35 -3.87 11.34
CA ILE A 148 2.61 -3.52 12.00
C ILE A 148 3.70 -3.50 10.94
N GLY A 149 4.27 -2.32 10.71
CA GLY A 149 5.31 -2.08 9.72
C GLY A 149 6.49 -1.32 10.33
N GLY A 150 7.70 -1.82 10.07
CA GLY A 150 8.93 -1.25 10.60
C GLY A 150 9.05 -1.34 12.12
N GLN A 151 9.91 -0.50 12.69
CA GLN A 151 10.38 -0.62 14.07
C GLN A 151 9.45 0.03 15.10
N ILE A 152 8.73 1.10 14.73
CA ILE A 152 8.08 2.00 15.70
C ILE A 152 6.58 2.23 15.50
N SER A 153 6.01 1.79 14.38
CA SER A 153 4.66 2.19 13.99
C SER A 153 3.83 1.00 13.51
N PHE A 154 2.55 1.28 13.30
CA PHE A 154 1.66 0.47 12.48
C PHE A 154 0.79 1.39 11.62
N ASP A 155 0.39 0.89 10.46
CA ASP A 155 -0.49 1.58 9.53
C ASP A 155 -1.94 1.14 9.78
N VAL A 156 -2.86 2.08 9.60
CA VAL A 156 -4.31 1.89 9.69
C VAL A 156 -4.96 2.40 8.41
N PHE A 157 -5.66 1.52 7.72
CA PHE A 157 -6.29 1.82 6.44
C PHE A 157 -7.58 1.01 6.28
N PRO A 158 -8.54 1.45 5.46
CA PRO A 158 -9.74 0.67 5.18
C PRO A 158 -9.45 -0.70 4.57
N GLU A 159 -10.26 -1.70 4.89
CA GLU A 159 -10.22 -3.03 4.26
C GLU A 159 -10.31 -2.90 2.72
N GLY A 160 -9.46 -3.66 2.02
CA GLY A 160 -9.37 -3.63 0.56
C GLY A 160 -8.55 -2.49 -0.03
N TRP A 161 -7.92 -1.62 0.78
CA TRP A 161 -6.98 -0.58 0.31
C TRP A 161 -5.55 -1.09 0.10
N ASP A 162 -5.35 -2.41 0.13
CA ASP A 162 -4.18 -3.07 -0.46
C ASP A 162 -4.23 -3.00 -2.01
N LYS A 163 -3.27 -3.63 -2.70
CA LYS A 163 -3.17 -3.53 -4.16
C LYS A 163 -4.42 -4.01 -4.91
N ARG A 164 -5.31 -4.80 -4.29
CA ARG A 164 -6.61 -5.17 -4.90
C ARG A 164 -7.50 -3.96 -5.18
N PHE A 165 -7.26 -2.81 -4.55
CA PHE A 165 -8.04 -1.61 -4.79
C PHE A 165 -8.03 -1.20 -6.27
N CYS A 166 -6.89 -1.31 -6.97
CA CYS A 166 -6.81 -0.97 -8.39
C CYS A 166 -7.70 -1.86 -9.27
N LEU A 167 -7.97 -3.11 -8.86
CA LEU A 167 -8.82 -4.05 -9.59
C LEU A 167 -10.27 -3.55 -9.68
N THR A 168 -10.72 -2.75 -8.71
CA THR A 168 -12.07 -2.16 -8.73
C THR A 168 -12.25 -1.14 -9.86
N GLN A 169 -11.15 -0.52 -10.31
CA GLN A 169 -11.17 0.56 -11.30
C GLN A 169 -11.06 0.04 -12.73
N VAL A 170 -10.36 -1.08 -12.93
CA VAL A 170 -10.25 -1.75 -14.24
C VAL A 170 -11.43 -2.68 -14.53
N GLN A 171 -12.30 -2.93 -13.56
CA GLN A 171 -13.45 -3.81 -13.73
C GLN A 171 -14.41 -3.32 -14.83
N ALA A 172 -14.60 -2.00 -14.94
CA ALA A 172 -15.49 -1.39 -15.93
C ALA A 172 -14.97 -1.54 -17.38
N ASP A 173 -13.67 -1.78 -17.56
CA ASP A 173 -13.06 -1.98 -18.88
C ASP A 173 -13.30 -3.39 -19.44
N GLY A 174 -13.81 -4.33 -18.63
CA GLY A 174 -14.27 -5.63 -19.10
C GLY A 174 -13.17 -6.59 -19.58
N PHE A 175 -11.96 -6.50 -19.00
CA PHE A 175 -10.86 -7.42 -19.32
C PHE A 175 -11.23 -8.88 -19.05
N GLU A 176 -11.04 -9.75 -20.05
CA GLU A 176 -11.29 -11.20 -19.92
C GLU A 176 -10.32 -11.85 -18.90
N LYS A 177 -9.06 -11.42 -18.93
CA LYS A 177 -8.01 -11.90 -18.04
C LYS A 177 -7.15 -10.74 -17.55
N ILE A 178 -6.85 -10.72 -16.26
CA ILE A 178 -5.90 -9.79 -15.65
C ILE A 178 -4.71 -10.61 -15.18
N TYR A 179 -3.55 -10.42 -15.82
CA TYR A 179 -2.31 -11.04 -15.39
C TYR A 179 -1.59 -10.12 -14.40
N PHE A 180 -1.29 -10.63 -13.21
CA PHE A 180 -0.56 -9.88 -12.20
C PHE A 180 0.85 -10.45 -12.02
N PHE A 181 1.85 -9.58 -11.93
CA PHE A 181 3.24 -9.93 -11.71
C PHE A 181 3.74 -9.21 -10.45
N GLY A 182 4.25 -9.95 -9.46
CA GLY A 182 4.75 -9.37 -8.20
C GLY A 182 5.84 -10.23 -7.55
N ASP A 183 6.70 -9.61 -6.74
CA ASP A 183 7.82 -10.28 -6.08
C ASP A 183 7.49 -10.74 -4.66
N LYS A 184 6.51 -10.10 -4.00
CA LYS A 184 6.14 -10.38 -2.59
C LYS A 184 4.74 -10.97 -2.48
N THR A 185 4.52 -12.06 -3.21
CA THR A 185 3.23 -12.79 -3.28
C THR A 185 3.03 -13.80 -2.15
N PHE A 186 3.98 -13.93 -1.22
CA PHE A 186 3.87 -14.78 -0.03
C PHE A 186 3.03 -14.10 1.06
N LYS A 187 2.42 -14.88 1.97
CA LYS A 187 1.57 -14.35 3.05
C LYS A 187 2.32 -13.29 3.89
N GLY A 188 1.76 -12.08 3.96
CA GLY A 188 2.37 -10.92 4.64
C GLY A 188 3.27 -10.06 3.74
N GLY A 189 3.53 -10.49 2.50
CA GLY A 189 4.09 -9.64 1.46
C GLY A 189 3.04 -8.68 0.90
N ASN A 190 3.48 -7.54 0.38
CA ASN A 190 2.57 -6.47 -0.08
C ASN A 190 1.91 -6.74 -1.45
N ASP A 191 2.22 -7.87 -2.10
CA ASP A 191 1.53 -8.37 -3.29
C ASP A 191 0.58 -9.53 -2.97
N TYR A 192 0.58 -10.03 -1.73
CA TYR A 192 -0.15 -11.24 -1.37
C TYR A 192 -1.63 -11.15 -1.72
N GLU A 193 -2.28 -10.07 -1.30
CA GLU A 193 -3.72 -9.90 -1.45
C GLU A 193 -4.13 -9.83 -2.93
N ILE A 194 -3.43 -9.05 -3.75
CA ILE A 194 -3.71 -8.96 -5.20
C ILE A 194 -3.34 -10.27 -5.90
N ALA A 195 -2.25 -10.94 -5.52
CA ALA A 195 -1.83 -12.17 -6.14
C ALA A 195 -2.81 -13.34 -5.91
N ASN A 196 -3.53 -13.32 -4.79
CA ASN A 196 -4.53 -14.32 -4.43
C ASN A 196 -5.98 -13.86 -4.73
N ASP A 197 -6.16 -12.70 -5.37
CA ASP A 197 -7.49 -12.24 -5.76
C ASP A 197 -8.01 -13.06 -6.95
N PRO A 198 -9.24 -13.60 -6.90
CA PRO A 198 -9.78 -14.47 -7.95
C PRO A 198 -9.94 -13.76 -9.31
N ARG A 199 -9.86 -12.43 -9.37
CA ARG A 199 -9.87 -11.66 -10.62
C ARG A 199 -8.52 -11.69 -11.35
N THR A 200 -7.47 -12.22 -10.72
CA THR A 200 -6.11 -12.23 -11.27
C THR A 200 -5.61 -13.63 -11.56
N VAL A 201 -4.79 -13.74 -12.62
CA VAL A 201 -3.90 -14.88 -12.86
C VAL A 201 -2.49 -14.40 -12.54
N SER A 202 -1.94 -14.87 -11.44
CA SER A 202 -0.77 -14.24 -10.80
C SER A 202 0.50 -15.04 -10.99
N PHE A 203 1.60 -14.32 -11.27
CA PHE A 203 2.94 -14.86 -11.44
C PHE A 203 3.87 -14.24 -10.40
N THR A 204 4.50 -15.10 -9.62
CA THR A 204 5.56 -14.64 -8.69
C THR A 204 6.86 -14.50 -9.47
N VAL A 205 7.47 -13.31 -9.40
CA VAL A 205 8.69 -12.98 -10.14
C VAL A 205 9.83 -12.63 -9.20
N THR A 206 11.08 -12.86 -9.61
CA THR A 206 12.26 -12.57 -8.78
C THR A 206 13.10 -11.40 -9.29
N SER A 207 12.92 -11.01 -10.56
CA SER A 207 13.61 -9.88 -11.17
C SER A 207 12.84 -9.35 -12.39
N PRO A 208 13.16 -8.13 -12.88
CA PRO A 208 12.58 -7.61 -14.12
C PRO A 208 12.81 -8.53 -15.33
N GLU A 209 13.95 -9.20 -15.42
CA GLU A 209 14.26 -10.16 -16.50
C GLU A 209 13.37 -11.40 -16.42
N ASN A 210 13.11 -11.90 -15.21
CA ASN A 210 12.18 -13.01 -15.01
C ASN A 210 10.74 -12.63 -15.38
N THR A 211 10.30 -11.39 -15.09
CA THR A 211 9.02 -10.86 -15.58
C THR A 211 8.95 -10.87 -17.10
N ILE A 212 9.98 -10.35 -17.79
CA ILE A 212 10.04 -10.33 -19.26
C ILE A 212 9.94 -11.74 -19.82
N GLN A 213 10.70 -12.68 -19.27
CA GLN A 213 10.67 -14.08 -19.72
C GLN A 213 9.27 -14.67 -19.63
N ILE A 214 8.65 -14.63 -18.44
CA ILE A 214 7.32 -15.22 -18.22
C ILE A 214 6.26 -14.53 -19.11
N ALA A 215 6.30 -13.20 -19.21
CA ALA A 215 5.35 -12.46 -20.03
C ALA A 215 5.53 -12.74 -21.53
N SER A 216 6.76 -12.92 -22.00
CA SER A 216 7.05 -13.27 -23.40
C SER A 216 6.53 -14.66 -23.75
N GLU A 217 6.75 -15.64 -22.87
CA GLU A 217 6.24 -17.01 -23.03
C GLU A 217 4.71 -17.05 -22.99
N LEU A 218 4.09 -16.36 -22.03
CA LEU A 218 2.64 -16.33 -21.83
C LEU A 218 1.89 -15.68 -22.99
N LEU A 219 2.41 -14.56 -23.49
CA LEU A 219 1.75 -13.74 -24.51
C LEU A 219 2.28 -14.01 -25.92
N THR A 220 3.20 -14.97 -26.07
CA THR A 220 3.85 -15.32 -27.34
C THR A 220 4.50 -14.10 -28.02
N ILE A 221 5.13 -13.23 -27.22
CA ILE A 221 5.79 -12.01 -27.71
C ILE A 221 7.23 -12.39 -28.09
N SER A 222 7.53 -12.36 -29.39
CA SER A 222 8.88 -12.52 -29.96
C SER A 222 9.67 -11.24 -29.89
#